data_AF-A0A9Q0XBE9-F1
#
_entry.id   AF-A0A9Q0XBE9-F1
#
_cell.length_a   1.000
_cell.length_b   1.000
_cell.length_c   1.000
_cell.angle_alpha   90.00
_cell.angle_beta   90.00
_cell.angle_gamma   90.00
#
_symmetry.space_group_name_H-M   'P 1'
#
loop_
_entity.id
_entity.type
_entity.pdbx_description
1 polymer ?
#
loop_
_entity_poly.entity_id
_entity_poly.type
_entity_poly.pdbx_seq_one_letter_code
_entity_poly.pdbx_strand_id
1 'polypeptide(L)'
;MSLFFLQYQNSEVSVFEVNIRFIGGLLAAYYLSGQEVFKIKAVQLAGKLLPAFNTPTGIPWAMVNLKSGVGRNWGWASAGSSILSEFGTLHMEFVHLSYLTGNPVYYEKVMHIRKLLQKMDRPNGLYPNYLNPRTGRWGQHHTSMGGLGDSFYEYLLKAWLMSDKMDVEARKMYDDAIEVIIVH
;
A
#
# COMPACT_ATOMS: atom_id res chain seq x y z
N MET A 1 -16.72 -10.95 18.14
CA MET A 1 -16.04 -10.60 19.40
C MET A 1 -14.52 -10.36 19.20
N SER A 2 -14.05 -9.55 18.23
CA SER A 2 -12.58 -9.34 18.07
C SER A 2 -12.06 -7.99 17.54
N LEU A 3 -12.86 -7.07 16.99
CA LEU A 3 -12.33 -5.75 16.56
C LEU A 3 -12.36 -4.66 17.65
N PHE A 4 -13.15 -4.84 18.72
CA PHE A 4 -13.20 -3.89 19.84
C PHE A 4 -11.87 -3.89 20.64
N PHE A 5 -11.13 -5.00 20.63
CA PHE A 5 -9.83 -5.12 21.31
C PHE A 5 -8.74 -4.25 20.66
N LEU A 6 -8.78 -4.03 19.34
CA LEU A 6 -7.74 -3.26 18.64
C LEU A 6 -7.72 -1.78 19.01
N GLN A 7 -8.84 -1.21 19.52
CA GLN A 7 -8.85 0.18 20.02
C GLN A 7 -8.01 0.37 21.28
N TYR A 8 -7.77 -0.69 22.06
CA TYR A 8 -7.09 -0.63 23.34
C TYR A 8 -5.72 -1.34 23.35
N GLN A 9 -5.36 -2.04 22.28
CA GLN A 9 -4.08 -2.71 22.16
C GLN A 9 -3.00 -1.69 21.77
N ASN A 10 -2.00 -1.53 22.64
CA ASN A 10 -0.78 -0.80 22.34
C ASN A 10 0.17 -1.70 21.51
N SER A 11 -0.30 -2.15 20.36
CA SER A 11 0.40 -3.08 19.49
C SER A 11 0.80 -2.40 18.18
N GLU A 12 2.01 -2.67 17.75
CA GLU A 12 2.45 -2.39 16.39
C GLU A 12 1.90 -3.47 15.46
N VAL A 13 1.41 -3.05 14.30
CA VAL A 13 0.91 -3.95 13.25
C VAL A 13 1.56 -3.62 11.92
N SER A 14 1.73 -4.61 11.05
CA SER A 14 2.11 -4.37 9.66
C SER A 14 0.95 -3.72 8.91
N VAL A 15 1.22 -2.58 8.28
CA VAL A 15 0.24 -1.82 7.50
C VAL A 15 -0.23 -2.64 6.30
N PHE A 16 0.72 -3.27 5.60
CA PHE A 16 0.46 -4.15 4.47
C PHE A 16 -0.44 -5.32 4.85
N GLU A 17 -0.08 -6.08 5.88
CA GLU A 17 -0.82 -7.28 6.27
C GLU A 17 -2.22 -6.95 6.79
N VAL A 18 -2.36 -5.86 7.54
CA VAL A 18 -3.67 -5.40 8.00
C VAL A 18 -4.54 -4.94 6.83
N ASN A 19 -3.93 -4.28 5.84
CA ASN A 19 -4.63 -3.83 4.63
C ASN A 19 -5.20 -5.01 3.83
N ILE A 20 -4.34 -5.92 3.36
CA ILE A 20 -4.77 -6.97 2.42
C ILE A 20 -5.67 -8.02 3.09
N ARG A 21 -5.49 -8.29 4.39
CA ARG A 21 -6.26 -9.33 5.09
C ARG A 21 -7.54 -8.80 5.71
N PHE A 22 -7.44 -7.76 6.53
CA PHE A 22 -8.57 -7.29 7.32
C PHE A 22 -9.40 -6.26 6.55
N ILE A 23 -8.78 -5.21 6.00
CA ILE A 23 -9.51 -4.20 5.23
C ILE A 23 -10.07 -4.84 3.96
N GLY A 24 -9.26 -5.55 3.19
CA GLY A 24 -9.69 -6.30 2.01
C GLY A 24 -10.83 -7.29 2.31
N GLY A 25 -10.68 -8.11 3.36
CA GLY A 25 -11.70 -9.06 3.78
C GLY A 25 -13.02 -8.40 4.23
N LEU A 26 -12.95 -7.28 4.96
CA LEU A 26 -14.14 -6.54 5.39
C LEU A 26 -14.84 -5.85 4.20
N LEU A 27 -14.08 -5.27 3.27
CA LEU A 27 -14.65 -4.70 2.05
C LEU A 27 -15.36 -5.77 1.20
N ALA A 28 -14.72 -6.93 1.01
CA ALA A 28 -15.32 -8.06 0.30
C ALA A 28 -16.61 -8.54 0.98
N ALA A 29 -16.58 -8.72 2.31
CA ALA A 29 -17.76 -9.11 3.08
C ALA A 29 -18.88 -8.07 2.97
N TYR A 30 -18.57 -6.77 2.94
CA TYR A 30 -19.55 -5.72 2.71
C TYR A 30 -20.19 -5.83 1.33
N TYR A 31 -19.39 -5.91 0.26
CA TYR A 31 -19.91 -6.00 -1.11
C TYR A 31 -20.77 -7.25 -1.35
N LEU A 32 -20.42 -8.38 -0.73
CA LEU A 32 -21.17 -9.63 -0.89
C LEU A 32 -22.45 -9.72 -0.04
N SER A 33 -22.47 -9.09 1.14
CA SER A 33 -23.57 -9.24 2.10
C SER A 33 -24.47 -8.01 2.24
N GLY A 34 -23.99 -6.83 1.83
CA GLY A 34 -24.65 -5.54 2.09
C GLY A 34 -24.66 -5.11 3.57
N GLN A 35 -24.02 -5.86 4.49
CA GLN A 35 -24.07 -5.52 5.91
C GLN A 35 -23.10 -4.38 6.26
N GLU A 36 -23.67 -3.22 6.60
CA GLU A 36 -22.94 -1.98 6.94
C GLU A 36 -21.88 -2.14 8.03
N VAL A 37 -22.03 -3.10 8.95
CA VAL A 37 -21.04 -3.35 10.00
C VAL A 37 -19.65 -3.62 9.43
N PHE A 38 -19.53 -4.30 8.28
CA PHE A 38 -18.24 -4.60 7.66
C PHE A 38 -17.58 -3.34 7.09
N LYS A 39 -18.36 -2.49 6.38
CA LYS A 39 -17.90 -1.19 5.90
C LYS A 39 -17.44 -0.31 7.06
N ILE A 40 -18.24 -0.19 8.12
CA ILE A 40 -17.90 0.60 9.32
C ILE A 40 -16.57 0.13 9.90
N LYS A 41 -16.36 -1.19 10.02
CA LYS A 41 -15.10 -1.74 10.54
C LYS A 41 -13.92 -1.55 9.61
N ALA A 42 -14.10 -1.66 8.29
CA ALA A 42 -13.05 -1.39 7.32
C ALA A 42 -12.56 0.07 7.43
N VAL A 43 -13.49 1.01 7.50
CA VAL A 43 -13.19 2.46 7.62
C VAL A 43 -12.50 2.78 8.95
N GLN A 44 -12.99 2.21 10.06
CA GLN A 44 -12.36 2.38 11.38
C GLN A 44 -10.90 1.92 11.39
N LEU A 45 -10.62 0.76 10.79
CA LEU A 45 -9.28 0.19 10.74
C LEU A 45 -8.38 1.00 9.80
N ALA A 46 -8.88 1.37 8.62
CA ALA A 46 -8.15 2.21 7.67
C ALA A 46 -7.76 3.57 8.26
N GLY A 47 -8.66 4.21 9.01
CA GLY A 47 -8.38 5.45 9.72
C GLY A 47 -7.20 5.33 10.70
N LYS A 48 -7.01 4.15 11.31
CA LYS A 48 -5.87 3.87 12.19
C LYS A 48 -4.56 3.61 11.46
N LEU A 49 -4.60 3.29 10.17
CA LEU A 49 -3.41 3.13 9.33
C LEU A 49 -2.91 4.44 8.72
N LEU A 50 -3.76 5.47 8.61
CA LEU A 50 -3.38 6.77 8.04
C LEU A 50 -2.10 7.39 8.64
N PRO A 51 -1.82 7.31 9.96
CA PRO A 51 -0.57 7.82 10.51
C PRO A 51 0.70 7.19 9.92
N ALA A 52 0.63 5.98 9.34
CA ALA A 52 1.77 5.36 8.68
C ALA A 52 2.32 6.20 7.52
N PHE A 53 1.46 6.98 6.86
CA PHE A 53 1.82 7.86 5.74
C PHE A 53 2.40 9.21 6.19
N ASN A 54 2.56 9.45 7.50
CA ASN A 54 3.17 10.67 8.03
C ASN A 54 4.70 10.56 7.94
N THR A 55 5.20 10.57 6.71
CA THR A 55 6.63 10.59 6.37
C THR A 55 6.90 11.78 5.45
N PRO A 56 8.14 12.30 5.40
CA PRO A 56 8.48 13.41 4.51
C PRO A 56 8.10 13.18 3.04
N THR A 57 8.20 11.92 2.58
CA THR A 57 7.89 11.56 1.19
C THR A 57 6.45 11.14 0.96
N GLY A 58 5.68 10.85 2.02
CA GLY A 58 4.37 10.21 1.92
C GLY A 58 4.40 8.69 1.64
N ILE A 59 5.58 8.08 1.45
CA ILE A 59 5.73 6.62 1.45
C ILE A 59 5.49 6.11 2.87
N PRO A 60 4.57 5.16 3.10
CA PRO A 60 4.21 4.76 4.45
C PRO A 60 5.32 3.99 5.15
N TRP A 61 5.34 4.08 6.47
CA TRP A 61 6.02 3.14 7.35
C TRP A 61 5.45 1.72 7.19
N ALA A 62 6.29 0.70 7.29
CA ALA A 62 5.88 -0.71 7.25
C ALA A 62 4.97 -1.09 8.43
N MET A 63 5.25 -0.53 9.61
CA MET A 63 4.49 -0.77 10.84
C MET A 63 3.96 0.53 11.43
N VAL A 64 2.80 0.42 12.09
CA VAL A 64 2.19 1.51 12.85
C VAL A 64 1.61 0.98 14.16
N ASN A 65 1.78 1.75 15.24
CA ASN A 65 1.08 1.49 16.49
C ASN A 65 -0.35 2.06 16.40
N LEU A 66 -1.36 1.21 16.57
CA LEU A 66 -2.78 1.60 16.38
C LEU A 66 -3.30 2.58 17.44
N LYS A 67 -2.61 2.69 18.58
CA LYS A 67 -2.94 3.60 19.67
C LYS A 67 -2.22 4.93 19.53
N SER A 68 -0.89 4.91 19.41
CA SER A 68 -0.06 6.14 19.39
C SER A 68 0.09 6.74 18.00
N GLY A 69 -0.15 5.98 16.93
CA GLY A 69 0.10 6.40 15.54
C GLY A 69 1.58 6.47 15.16
N VAL A 70 2.49 6.10 16.06
CA VAL A 70 3.93 6.06 15.77
C VAL A 70 4.21 4.94 14.79
N GLY A 71 4.89 5.28 13.69
CA GLY A 71 5.28 4.33 12.65
C GLY A 71 6.79 4.12 12.58
N ARG A 72 7.19 2.93 12.12
CA ARG A 72 8.58 2.55 11.87
C ARG A 72 8.68 1.50 10.77
N ASN A 73 9.88 1.35 10.20
CA ASN A 73 10.20 0.26 9.29
C ASN A 73 10.80 -0.95 10.02
N TRP A 74 10.94 -2.06 9.30
CA TRP A 74 11.63 -3.25 9.79
C TRP A 74 13.09 -2.94 10.11
N GLY A 75 13.59 -3.43 11.25
CA GLY A 75 14.96 -3.13 11.70
C GLY A 75 16.06 -3.66 10.77
N TRP A 76 15.75 -4.68 9.96
CA TRP A 76 16.64 -5.27 8.96
C TRP A 76 16.52 -4.62 7.58
N ALA A 77 15.52 -3.75 7.35
CA ALA A 77 15.30 -3.17 6.03
C ALA A 77 16.45 -2.24 5.65
N SER A 78 16.93 -2.40 4.41
CA SER A 78 18.06 -1.65 3.88
C SER A 78 17.89 -0.15 4.10
N ALA A 79 18.85 0.51 4.76
CA ALA A 79 18.83 1.95 5.04
C ALA A 79 17.52 2.45 5.71
N GLY A 80 16.86 1.61 6.51
CA GLY A 80 15.58 1.95 7.16
C GLY A 80 14.44 2.16 6.16
N SER A 81 14.48 1.48 5.02
CA SER A 81 13.52 1.64 3.92
C SER A 81 12.19 0.92 4.14
N SER A 82 11.16 1.39 3.43
CA SER A 82 9.90 0.68 3.26
C SER A 82 10.02 -0.31 2.09
N ILE A 83 9.22 -1.37 2.11
CA ILE A 83 9.30 -2.47 1.14
C ILE A 83 8.34 -2.22 -0.03
N LEU A 84 8.82 -2.41 -1.26
CA LEU A 84 8.06 -2.13 -2.49
C LEU A 84 6.71 -2.84 -2.53
N SER A 85 6.68 -4.15 -2.27
CA SER A 85 5.42 -4.90 -2.21
C SER A 85 4.51 -4.43 -1.08
N GLU A 86 5.04 -3.93 0.04
CA GLU A 86 4.20 -3.49 1.16
C GLU A 86 3.48 -2.17 0.86
N PHE A 87 4.21 -1.14 0.43
CA PHE A 87 3.58 0.16 0.11
C PHE A 87 2.91 0.16 -1.26
N GLY A 88 3.32 -0.73 -2.16
CA GLY A 88 2.73 -0.90 -3.49
C GLY A 88 1.37 -1.60 -3.49
N THR A 89 1.07 -2.36 -2.43
CA THR A 89 -0.09 -3.25 -2.35
C THR A 89 -1.14 -2.74 -1.36
N LEU A 90 -1.40 -1.44 -1.44
CA LEU A 90 -2.44 -0.74 -0.68
C LEU A 90 -3.55 -0.17 -1.59
N HIS A 91 -3.32 -0.20 -2.89
CA HIS A 91 -4.03 0.64 -3.86
C HIS A 91 -5.53 0.31 -3.93
N MET A 92 -5.87 -0.96 -4.12
CA MET A 92 -7.26 -1.37 -4.35
C MET A 92 -8.16 -1.07 -3.15
N GLU A 93 -7.71 -1.42 -1.94
CA GLU A 93 -8.47 -1.25 -0.71
C GLU A 93 -8.68 0.25 -0.42
N PHE A 94 -7.63 1.07 -0.57
CA PHE A 94 -7.70 2.51 -0.32
C PHE A 94 -8.59 3.23 -1.34
N VAL A 95 -8.57 2.84 -2.62
CA VAL A 95 -9.49 3.37 -3.63
C VAL A 95 -10.94 3.07 -3.25
N HIS A 96 -11.24 1.82 -2.87
CA HIS A 96 -12.60 1.45 -2.45
C HIS A 96 -13.04 2.13 -1.15
N LEU A 97 -12.12 2.36 -0.20
CA LEU A 97 -12.42 3.13 1.00
C LEU A 97 -12.85 4.56 0.66
N SER A 98 -12.13 5.24 -0.24
CA SER A 98 -12.55 6.57 -0.71
C SER A 98 -13.88 6.53 -1.44
N TYR A 99 -14.09 5.55 -2.32
CA TYR A 99 -15.36 5.37 -3.02
C TYR A 99 -16.55 5.21 -2.05
N LEU A 100 -16.44 4.32 -1.06
CA LEU A 100 -17.54 4.01 -0.14
C LEU A 100 -17.82 5.10 0.89
N THR A 101 -16.83 5.93 1.21
CA THR A 101 -16.94 6.97 2.26
C THR A 101 -17.12 8.38 1.71
N GLY A 102 -16.81 8.61 0.43
CA GLY A 102 -16.69 9.95 -0.14
C GLY A 102 -15.48 10.75 0.38
N ASN A 103 -14.64 10.17 1.25
CA ASN A 103 -13.44 10.83 1.78
C ASN A 103 -12.25 10.57 0.84
N PRO A 104 -11.68 11.59 0.18
CA PRO A 104 -10.63 11.40 -0.82
C PRO A 104 -9.27 10.99 -0.22
N VAL A 105 -9.08 11.11 1.10
CA VAL A 105 -7.77 10.92 1.74
C VAL A 105 -7.13 9.57 1.40
N TYR A 106 -7.90 8.48 1.35
CA TYR A 106 -7.35 7.15 1.08
C TYR A 106 -6.82 7.04 -0.35
N TYR A 107 -7.63 7.45 -1.33
CA TYR A 107 -7.25 7.53 -2.73
C TYR A 107 -6.02 8.42 -2.92
N GLU A 108 -6.00 9.60 -2.32
CA GLU A 108 -4.88 10.54 -2.41
C GLU A 108 -3.56 9.94 -1.91
N LYS A 109 -3.59 9.16 -0.81
CA LYS A 109 -2.38 8.50 -0.29
C LYS A 109 -1.78 7.51 -1.28
N VAL A 110 -2.58 6.64 -1.89
CA VAL A 110 -2.06 5.61 -2.81
C VAL A 110 -1.73 6.16 -4.19
N MET A 111 -2.42 7.22 -4.63
CA MET A 111 -2.05 7.95 -5.85
C MET A 111 -0.75 8.74 -5.68
N HIS A 112 -0.49 9.29 -4.50
CA HIS A 112 0.77 9.96 -4.19
C HIS A 112 1.96 9.03 -4.32
N ILE A 113 1.84 7.78 -3.83
CA ILE A 113 2.87 6.74 -4.01
C ILE A 113 3.18 6.53 -5.50
N ARG A 114 2.16 6.35 -6.34
CA ARG A 114 2.36 6.15 -7.79
C ARG A 114 3.03 7.33 -8.46
N LYS A 115 2.56 8.55 -8.19
CA LYS A 115 3.14 9.78 -8.74
C LYS A 115 4.59 9.97 -8.34
N LEU A 116 4.96 9.56 -7.12
CA LEU A 116 6.35 9.59 -6.66
C LEU A 116 7.18 8.57 -7.44
N LEU A 117 6.74 7.31 -7.50
CA LEU A 117 7.46 6.23 -8.19
C LEU A 117 7.67 6.51 -9.69
N GLN A 118 6.68 7.11 -10.37
CA GLN A 118 6.79 7.47 -11.79
C GLN A 118 7.86 8.52 -12.07
N LYS A 119 8.16 9.39 -11.09
CA LYS A 119 9.16 10.45 -11.21
C LYS A 119 10.57 10.00 -10.81
N MET A 120 10.69 8.80 -10.25
CA MET A 120 11.96 8.27 -9.80
C MET A 120 12.71 7.58 -10.93
N ASP A 121 14.03 7.81 -10.98
CA ASP A 121 14.91 7.01 -11.82
C ASP A 121 14.88 5.54 -11.36
N ARG A 122 14.79 4.63 -12.32
CA ARG A 122 14.76 3.17 -12.11
C ARG A 122 16.10 2.57 -12.55
N PRO A 123 16.93 2.06 -11.63
CA PRO A 123 18.16 1.38 -12.00
C PRO A 123 17.87 0.22 -12.97
N ASN A 124 18.48 0.24 -14.15
CA ASN A 124 18.23 -0.70 -15.24
C ASN A 124 16.75 -0.82 -15.66
N GLY A 125 15.92 0.20 -15.40
CA GLY A 125 14.48 0.17 -15.66
C GLY A 125 13.66 -0.62 -14.63
N LEU A 126 14.30 -1.26 -13.64
CA LEU A 126 13.67 -2.07 -12.61
C LEU A 126 13.32 -1.25 -11.36
N TYR A 127 12.33 -1.71 -10.60
CA TYR A 127 11.98 -1.13 -9.31
C TYR A 127 12.73 -1.83 -8.17
N PRO A 128 13.63 -1.14 -7.46
CA PRO A 128 14.23 -1.70 -6.24
C PRO A 128 13.19 -1.95 -5.16
N ASN A 129 13.40 -3.02 -4.39
CA ASN A 129 12.48 -3.45 -3.34
C ASN A 129 12.49 -2.57 -2.08
N TYR A 130 13.41 -1.60 -1.99
CA TYR A 130 13.64 -0.78 -0.80
C TYR A 130 13.60 0.70 -1.15
N LEU A 131 12.64 1.45 -0.60
CA LEU A 131 12.54 2.90 -0.74
C LEU A 131 12.56 3.61 0.62
N ASN A 132 13.51 4.51 0.84
CA ASN A 132 13.60 5.22 2.11
C ASN A 132 12.47 6.29 2.21
N PRO A 133 11.55 6.18 3.20
CA PRO A 133 10.40 7.07 3.28
C PRO A 133 10.73 8.48 3.79
N ARG A 134 11.95 8.70 4.29
CA ARG A 134 12.42 10.03 4.72
C ARG A 134 13.10 10.78 3.58
N THR A 135 13.87 10.10 2.74
CA THR A 135 14.71 10.74 1.71
C THR A 135 14.17 10.57 0.29
N GLY A 136 13.28 9.60 0.06
CA GLY A 136 12.77 9.28 -1.27
C GLY A 136 13.83 8.67 -2.18
N ARG A 137 14.88 8.09 -1.60
CA ARG A 137 15.95 7.42 -2.34
C ARG A 137 15.82 5.90 -2.22
N TRP A 138 16.16 5.20 -3.29
CA TRP A 138 16.31 3.76 -3.25
C TRP A 138 17.35 3.35 -2.20
N GLY A 139 17.08 2.26 -1.50
CA GLY A 139 18.05 1.56 -0.66
C GLY A 139 18.96 0.69 -1.52
N GLN A 140 19.25 -0.53 -1.08
CA GLN A 140 19.89 -1.52 -1.95
C GLN A 140 19.06 -1.76 -3.22
N HIS A 141 19.73 -1.80 -4.37
CA HIS A 141 19.13 -2.06 -5.68
C HIS A 141 18.79 -3.55 -5.89
N HIS A 142 18.30 -4.21 -4.85
CA HIS A 142 17.76 -5.56 -4.98
C HIS A 142 16.37 -5.49 -5.60
N THR A 143 16.17 -6.20 -6.70
CA THR A 143 14.94 -6.29 -7.47
C THR A 143 14.47 -7.74 -7.46
N SER A 144 13.17 -7.98 -7.30
CA SER A 144 12.60 -9.32 -7.36
C SER A 144 11.14 -9.27 -7.76
N MET A 145 10.70 -10.27 -8.54
CA MET A 145 9.30 -10.57 -8.82
C MET A 145 8.67 -11.52 -7.79
N GLY A 146 9.47 -12.03 -6.84
CA GLY A 146 8.99 -12.75 -5.67
C GLY A 146 8.86 -11.83 -4.46
N GLY A 147 9.10 -12.37 -3.27
CA GLY A 147 8.96 -11.62 -2.03
C GLY A 147 9.67 -10.27 -2.05
N LEU A 148 9.04 -9.29 -1.38
CA LEU A 148 9.42 -7.86 -1.31
C LEU A 148 9.09 -7.02 -2.56
N GLY A 149 8.71 -7.63 -3.69
CA GLY A 149 8.36 -6.89 -4.92
C GLY A 149 7.10 -7.38 -5.65
N ASP A 150 6.80 -8.68 -5.60
CA ASP A 150 5.68 -9.37 -6.27
C ASP A 150 4.39 -8.55 -6.47
N SER A 151 3.71 -8.25 -5.38
CA SER A 151 2.34 -7.76 -5.34
C SER A 151 2.23 -6.28 -5.72
N PHE A 152 3.34 -5.55 -5.77
CA PHE A 152 3.36 -4.23 -6.40
C PHE A 152 3.01 -4.35 -7.89
N TYR A 153 3.65 -5.27 -8.61
CA TYR A 153 3.38 -5.49 -10.03
C TYR A 153 1.96 -6.03 -10.25
N GLU A 154 1.51 -6.94 -9.38
CA GLU A 154 0.14 -7.44 -9.36
C GLU A 154 -0.89 -6.29 -9.25
N TYR A 155 -0.67 -5.35 -8.34
CA TYR A 155 -1.60 -4.24 -8.08
C TYR A 155 -1.61 -3.18 -9.17
N LEU A 156 -0.55 -3.05 -9.98
CA LEU A 156 -0.59 -2.20 -11.18
C LEU A 156 -1.62 -2.74 -12.19
N LEU A 157 -1.54 -4.03 -12.52
CA LEU A 157 -2.50 -4.65 -13.43
C LEU A 157 -3.93 -4.66 -12.85
N LYS A 158 -4.07 -5.02 -11.57
CA LYS A 158 -5.38 -5.08 -10.93
C LYS A 158 -6.06 -3.72 -10.79
N ALA A 159 -5.31 -2.64 -10.52
CA ALA A 159 -5.90 -1.30 -10.47
C ALA A 159 -6.45 -0.86 -11.83
N TRP A 160 -5.75 -1.18 -12.92
CA TRP A 160 -6.27 -0.96 -14.27
C TRP A 160 -7.57 -1.73 -14.50
N LEU A 161 -7.62 -3.03 -14.16
CA LEU A 161 -8.84 -3.82 -14.32
C LEU A 161 -9.99 -3.33 -13.42
N MET A 162 -9.71 -3.00 -12.16
CA MET A 162 -10.70 -2.54 -11.17
C MET A 162 -11.31 -1.19 -11.54
N SER A 163 -10.57 -0.33 -12.24
CA SER A 163 -11.04 0.97 -12.71
C SER A 163 -11.82 0.91 -14.04
N ASP A 164 -12.32 -0.27 -14.42
CA ASP A 164 -12.91 -0.52 -15.73
C ASP A 164 -11.99 -0.07 -16.88
N LYS A 165 -10.69 -0.37 -16.72
CA LYS A 165 -9.61 -0.03 -17.66
C LYS A 165 -9.34 1.47 -17.84
N MET A 166 -9.85 2.32 -16.96
CA MET A 166 -9.66 3.78 -17.03
C MET A 166 -8.32 4.25 -16.44
N ASP A 167 -7.72 3.50 -15.51
CA ASP A 167 -6.40 3.79 -14.95
C ASP A 167 -5.28 3.35 -15.91
N VAL A 168 -5.16 4.09 -17.02
CA VAL A 168 -4.16 3.85 -18.08
C VAL A 168 -2.73 4.05 -17.59
N GLU A 169 -2.52 4.85 -16.54
CA GLU A 169 -1.21 5.02 -15.92
C GLU A 169 -0.75 3.74 -15.23
N ALA A 170 -1.65 3.06 -14.50
CA ALA A 170 -1.34 1.77 -13.90
C ALA A 170 -1.02 0.71 -14.97
N ARG A 171 -1.77 0.70 -16.08
CA ARG A 171 -1.48 -0.19 -17.21
C ARG A 171 -0.11 0.07 -17.80
N LYS A 172 0.23 1.34 -18.05
CA LYS A 172 1.53 1.71 -18.58
C LYS A 172 2.67 1.31 -17.63
N MET A 173 2.54 1.61 -16.34
CA MET A 173 3.54 1.23 -15.35
C MET A 173 3.74 -0.30 -15.29
N TYR A 174 2.67 -1.07 -15.43
CA TYR A 174 2.74 -2.53 -15.51
C TYR A 174 3.49 -2.99 -16.76
N ASP A 175 3.10 -2.51 -17.95
CA ASP A 175 3.72 -2.90 -19.21
C ASP A 175 5.21 -2.52 -19.25
N ASP A 176 5.54 -1.27 -18.91
CA ASP A 176 6.92 -0.78 -18.82
C ASP A 176 7.77 -1.60 -17.83
N ALA A 177 7.17 -2.14 -16.77
CA ALA A 177 7.88 -2.99 -15.81
C ALA A 177 8.12 -4.40 -16.37
N ILE A 178 7.07 -5.02 -16.94
CA ILE A 178 7.14 -6.39 -17.47
C ILE A 178 8.12 -6.48 -18.65
N GLU A 179 8.15 -5.47 -19.52
CA GLU A 179 9.12 -5.41 -20.63
C GLU A 179 10.56 -5.49 -20.12
N VAL A 180 10.89 -4.76 -19.06
CA VAL A 180 12.25 -4.76 -18.49
C VAL A 180 12.56 -6.08 -17.78
N ILE A 181 11.58 -6.65 -17.06
CA ILE A 181 11.72 -7.92 -16.33
C ILE A 181 11.97 -9.10 -17.27
N ILE A 182 11.36 -9.12 -18.47
CA ILE A 182 11.58 -10.23 -19.42
C ILE A 182 13.01 -10.23 -19.97
N VAL A 183 13.67 -9.06 -19.99
CA VAL A 183 15.01 -8.89 -20.56
C VAL A 183 16.13 -9.16 -19.54
N HIS A 184 15.84 -9.11 -18.24
CA HIS A 184 16.83 -9.22 -17.15
C HIS A 184 16.60 -10.47 -16.29
#